data_AF-A0A7S3SBT6-F1
#
_entry.id   AF-A0A7S3SBT6-F1
#
_cell.length_a   1.000
_cell.length_b   1.000
_cell.length_c   1.000
_cell.angle_alpha   90.00
_cell.angle_beta   90.00
_cell.angle_gamma   90.00
#
_symmetry.space_group_name_H-M   'P 1'
#
loop_
_entity.id
_entity.type
_entity.pdbx_description
1 polymer ?
#
loop_
_entity_poly.entity_id
_entity_poly.type
_entity_poly.pdbx_seq_one_letter_code
_entity_poly.pdbx_strand_id
1 'polypeptide(L)'
;EELVYAAYVRPAEPVSDFRTAVSGIRPHHLARAVPFQQAQAEVTRLLYKRRLVGHALHNDLKALQMSHPKRQQRDTAMYAPFRAQGGPTSRARKLSDLARELLGMRIQQGEHSPLEDA
;
A
#
# COMPACT_ATOMS: atom_id res chain seq x y z
N GLU A 1 -9.71 -14.75 5.00
CA GLU A 1 -9.87 -13.33 5.39
C GLU A 1 -10.95 -12.71 4.53
N GLU A 2 -11.64 -11.70 5.04
CA GLU A 2 -12.74 -11.02 4.32
C GLU A 2 -12.25 -9.67 3.79
N LEU A 3 -12.41 -9.43 2.49
CA LEU A 3 -12.10 -8.15 1.87
C LEU A 3 -13.20 -7.14 2.21
N VAL A 4 -12.88 -6.18 3.08
CA VAL A 4 -13.84 -5.15 3.53
C VAL A 4 -13.92 -3.96 2.57
N TYR A 5 -12.83 -3.63 1.88
CA TYR A 5 -12.77 -2.44 1.04
C TYR A 5 -11.75 -2.60 -0.10
N ALA A 6 -12.21 -2.40 -1.33
CA ALA A 6 -11.38 -2.24 -2.52
C ALA A 6 -12.11 -1.33 -3.51
N ALA A 7 -11.40 -0.33 -4.05
CA ALA A 7 -11.97 0.59 -5.02
C ALA A 7 -10.90 1.10 -5.98
N TYR A 8 -11.26 1.26 -7.25
CA TYR A 8 -10.49 2.11 -8.15
C TYR A 8 -10.86 3.57 -7.89
N VAL A 9 -9.85 4.45 -7.90
CA VAL A 9 -10.01 5.87 -7.56
C VAL A 9 -9.66 6.73 -8.75
N ARG A 10 -10.54 7.68 -9.07
CA ARG A 10 -10.29 8.69 -10.09
C ARG A 10 -9.41 9.80 -9.50
N PRO A 11 -8.18 10.00 -10.01
CA PRO A 11 -7.33 11.09 -9.55
C PRO A 11 -7.94 12.45 -9.92
N ALA A 12 -7.58 13.48 -9.16
CA ALA A 12 -8.03 14.85 -9.41
C ALA A 12 -7.42 15.45 -10.70
N GLU A 13 -6.22 14.99 -11.05
CA GLU A 13 -5.47 15.42 -12.23
C GLU A 13 -5.52 14.35 -13.34
N PRO A 14 -5.36 14.75 -14.61
CA PRO A 14 -5.24 13.80 -15.72
C PRO A 14 -4.06 12.83 -15.53
N VAL A 15 -4.29 11.55 -15.85
CA VAL A 15 -3.23 10.53 -15.80
C VAL A 15 -2.34 10.66 -17.04
N SER A 16 -1.04 10.92 -16.81
CA SER A 16 -0.01 10.93 -17.85
C SER A 16 0.57 9.54 -18.12
N ASP A 17 0.74 8.74 -17.07
CA ASP A 17 1.22 7.36 -17.13
C ASP A 17 0.53 6.51 -16.06
N PHE A 18 -0.09 5.41 -16.49
CA PHE A 18 -0.75 4.46 -15.59
C PHE A 18 0.23 3.54 -14.87
N ARG A 19 1.46 3.44 -15.38
CA ARG A 19 2.50 2.52 -14.90
C ARG A 19 1.99 1.08 -14.80
N THR A 20 1.20 0.64 -15.77
CA THR A 20 0.45 -0.63 -15.74
C THR A 20 1.34 -1.84 -15.43
N ALA A 21 2.56 -1.89 -15.95
CA ALA A 21 3.50 -2.98 -15.68
C ALA A 21 3.85 -3.14 -14.19
N VAL A 22 3.66 -2.09 -13.39
CA VAL A 22 3.86 -2.10 -11.93
C VAL A 22 2.52 -2.11 -11.20
N SER A 23 1.59 -1.21 -11.55
CA SER A 23 0.36 -0.99 -10.79
C SER A 23 -0.82 -1.91 -11.15
N GLY A 24 -0.74 -2.56 -12.30
CA GLY A 24 -1.87 -3.25 -12.94
C GLY A 24 -3.01 -2.32 -13.40
N ILE A 25 -2.91 -1.00 -13.19
CA ILE A 25 -3.98 -0.06 -13.52
C ILE A 25 -4.04 0.20 -15.02
N ARG A 26 -5.25 0.22 -15.58
CA ARG A 26 -5.55 0.46 -16.99
C ARG A 26 -6.64 1.53 -17.12
N PRO A 27 -6.77 2.21 -18.29
CA PRO A 27 -7.76 3.28 -18.47
C PRO A 27 -9.20 2.85 -18.12
N HIS A 28 -9.59 1.61 -18.44
CA HIS A 28 -10.94 1.12 -18.17
C HIS A 28 -11.26 1.00 -16.67
N HIS A 29 -10.24 0.83 -15.80
CA HIS A 29 -10.45 0.85 -14.35
C HIS A 29 -10.98 2.22 -13.87
N LEU A 30 -10.66 3.30 -14.57
CA LEU A 30 -11.10 4.66 -14.21
C LEU A 30 -12.52 5.01 -14.69
N ALA A 31 -13.11 4.19 -15.57
CA ALA A 31 -14.44 4.42 -16.11
C ALA A 31 -15.52 4.45 -15.01
N ARG A 32 -15.38 3.56 -14.00
CA ARG A 32 -16.30 3.45 -12.85
C ARG A 32 -15.62 3.74 -11.51
N ALA A 33 -14.45 4.37 -11.54
CA ALA A 33 -13.71 4.70 -10.34
C ALA A 33 -14.42 5.76 -9.49
N VAL A 34 -14.35 5.63 -8.18
CA VAL A 34 -14.91 6.60 -7.24
C VAL A 34 -14.08 7.89 -7.23
N PRO A 35 -14.67 9.05 -6.94
CA PRO A 35 -13.91 10.28 -6.74
C PRO A 35 -12.90 10.15 -5.60
N PHE A 36 -11.74 10.80 -5.73
CA PHE A 36 -10.69 10.76 -4.71
C PHE A 36 -11.18 11.12 -3.30
N GLN A 37 -11.96 12.19 -3.17
CA GLN A 37 -12.52 12.63 -1.89
C GLN A 37 -13.45 11.59 -1.25
N GLN A 38 -14.21 10.85 -2.06
CA GLN A 38 -15.08 9.80 -1.57
C GLN A 38 -14.25 8.65 -0.98
N ALA A 39 -13.26 8.17 -1.73
CA ALA A 39 -12.34 7.14 -1.25
C ALA A 39 -11.63 7.57 0.05
N GLN A 40 -11.20 8.82 0.13
CA GLN A 40 -10.55 9.39 1.31
C GLN A 40 -11.46 9.36 2.54
N ALA A 41 -12.74 9.75 2.38
CA ALA A 41 -13.73 9.72 3.46
C ALA A 41 -14.04 8.29 3.93
N GLU A 42 -14.20 7.37 2.99
CA GLU A 42 -14.46 5.95 3.27
C GLU A 42 -13.29 5.30 4.02
N VAL A 43 -12.05 5.49 3.55
CA VAL A 43 -10.84 4.99 4.20
C VAL A 43 -10.64 5.63 5.58
N THR A 44 -10.86 6.94 5.71
CA THR A 44 -10.76 7.64 7.01
C THR A 44 -11.71 7.04 8.04
N ARG A 45 -12.97 6.79 7.64
CA ARG A 45 -13.97 6.17 8.50
C ARG A 45 -13.56 4.74 8.90
N LEU A 46 -13.03 3.96 7.96
CA LEU A 46 -12.57 2.60 8.24
C LEU A 46 -11.40 2.58 9.23
N LEU A 47 -10.46 3.50 9.10
CA LEU A 47 -9.27 3.57 9.96
C LEU A 47 -9.52 4.21 11.34
N TYR A 48 -10.70 4.79 11.57
CA TYR A 48 -11.01 5.46 12.83
C TYR A 48 -10.88 4.52 14.03
N LYS A 49 -10.00 4.89 14.99
CA LYS A 49 -9.65 4.10 16.19
C LYS A 49 -9.08 2.69 15.90
N ARG A 50 -8.65 2.41 14.66
CA ARG A 50 -8.02 1.13 14.29
C ARG A 50 -6.51 1.27 14.18
N ARG A 51 -5.81 0.14 14.23
CA ARG A 51 -4.37 0.09 13.93
C ARG A 51 -4.19 -0.15 12.44
N LEU A 52 -3.29 0.61 11.82
CA LEU A 52 -2.90 0.45 10.42
C LEU A 52 -1.63 -0.38 10.35
N VAL A 53 -1.69 -1.53 9.67
CA VAL A 53 -0.55 -2.42 9.42
C VAL A 53 -0.23 -2.35 7.93
N GLY A 54 1.06 -2.40 7.57
CA GLY A 54 1.47 -2.48 6.16
C GLY A 54 2.97 -2.30 6.00
N HIS A 55 3.40 -1.99 4.77
CA HIS A 55 4.81 -1.84 4.41
C HIS A 55 5.07 -0.47 3.77
N ALA A 56 5.95 0.33 4.38
CA ALA A 56 6.27 1.69 3.93
C ALA A 56 5.04 2.61 3.84
N LEU A 57 4.18 2.56 4.87
CA LEU A 57 2.86 3.22 4.96
C LEU A 57 2.87 4.73 4.67
N HIS A 58 4.01 5.38 4.84
CA HIS A 58 4.18 6.80 4.53
C HIS A 58 3.92 7.12 3.05
N ASN A 59 4.22 6.20 2.13
CA ASN A 59 3.96 6.39 0.70
C ASN A 59 2.46 6.40 0.43
N ASP A 60 1.73 5.42 0.96
CA ASP A 60 0.30 5.25 0.75
C ASP A 60 -0.50 6.39 1.42
N LEU A 61 -0.17 6.72 2.67
CA LEU A 61 -0.81 7.83 3.38
C LEU A 61 -0.57 9.17 2.67
N LYS A 62 0.63 9.40 2.12
CA LYS A 62 0.92 10.59 1.32
C LYS A 62 0.13 10.61 0.02
N ALA A 63 0.03 9.49 -0.69
CA ALA A 63 -0.75 9.37 -1.92
C ALA A 63 -2.25 9.62 -1.66
N LEU A 64 -2.76 9.16 -0.52
CA LEU A 64 -4.12 9.42 -0.05
C LEU A 64 -4.30 10.81 0.59
N GLN A 65 -3.25 11.62 0.71
CA GLN A 65 -3.27 12.92 1.40
C GLN A 65 -3.86 12.83 2.82
N MET A 66 -3.55 11.73 3.53
CA MET A 66 -4.07 11.42 4.86
C MET A 66 -2.93 11.30 5.87
N SER A 67 -3.28 11.35 7.15
CA SER A 67 -2.38 11.00 8.24
C SER A 67 -3.04 10.01 9.17
N HIS A 68 -2.23 9.17 9.83
CA HIS A 68 -2.69 8.24 10.84
C HIS A 68 -1.77 8.34 12.06
N PRO A 69 -2.26 8.25 13.31
CA PRO A 69 -1.41 8.39 14.49
C PRO A 69 -0.25 7.40 14.48
N LYS A 70 1.00 7.88 14.62
CA LYS A 70 2.20 7.01 14.59
C LYS A 70 2.13 5.84 15.58
N ARG A 71 1.50 6.04 16.75
CA ARG A 71 1.29 5.00 17.77
C ARG A 71 0.36 3.87 17.30
N GLN A 72 -0.52 4.14 16.33
CA GLN A 72 -1.46 3.19 15.75
C GLN A 72 -0.95 2.59 14.42
N GLN A 73 0.21 3.02 13.91
CA GLN A 73 0.85 2.42 12.75
C GLN A 73 1.74 1.23 13.14
N ARG A 74 1.76 0.19 12.31
CA ARG A 74 2.65 -0.97 12.37
C ARG A 74 3.27 -1.16 10.99
N ASP A 75 4.37 -0.47 10.76
CA ASP A 75 5.06 -0.45 9.47
C ASP A 75 6.21 -1.46 9.47
N THR A 76 6.11 -2.49 8.62
CA THR A 76 7.13 -3.54 8.49
C THR A 76 8.44 -3.01 7.88
N ALA A 77 8.39 -1.95 7.07
CA ALA A 77 9.60 -1.33 6.51
C ALA A 77 10.44 -0.61 7.58
N MET A 78 9.80 -0.17 8.67
CA MET A 78 10.44 0.50 9.81
C MET A 78 10.73 -0.45 10.98
N TYR A 79 10.30 -1.70 10.90
CA TYR A 79 10.46 -2.67 11.97
C TYR A 79 11.93 -3.05 12.14
N ALA A 80 12.50 -2.75 13.32
CA ALA A 80 13.94 -2.87 13.57
C ALA A 80 14.50 -4.28 13.31
N PRO A 81 13.83 -5.38 13.70
CA PRO A 81 14.31 -6.73 13.37
C PRO A 81 14.45 -7.00 11.87
N PHE A 82 13.54 -6.49 11.04
CA PHE A 82 13.63 -6.66 9.58
C PHE A 82 14.73 -5.81 8.97
N ARG A 83 14.99 -4.62 9.52
CA ARG A 83 16.09 -3.76 9.08
C ARG A 83 17.46 -4.34 9.46
N ALA A 84 17.59 -4.91 10.65
CA ALA A 84 18.84 -5.51 11.12
C ALA A 84 19.27 -6.74 10.28
N GLN A 85 18.30 -7.50 9.74
CA GLN A 85 18.57 -8.62 8.83
C GLN A 85 19.07 -8.19 7.44
N GLY A 86 18.90 -6.91 7.07
CA GLY A 86 19.32 -6.36 5.77
C GLY A 86 20.79 -5.98 5.66
N GLY A 87 21.60 -6.26 6.69
CA GLY A 87 23.01 -5.90 6.76
C GLY A 87 23.28 -4.55 7.46
N PRO A 88 24.53 -4.06 7.43
CA PRO A 88 24.96 -2.89 8.22
C PRO A 88 24.29 -1.57 7.80
N THR A 89 23.65 -1.54 6.64
CA THR A 89 22.84 -0.40 6.24
C THR A 89 21.48 -0.47 6.93
N SER A 90 21.14 0.56 7.69
CA SER A 90 19.82 0.75 8.33
C SER A 90 18.67 0.97 7.30
N ARG A 91 18.78 0.42 6.08
CA ARG A 91 17.82 0.64 5.00
C ARG A 91 16.62 -0.28 5.18
N ALA A 92 15.43 0.23 4.84
CA ALA A 92 14.24 -0.61 4.75
C ALA A 92 14.44 -1.68 3.66
N ARG A 93 14.08 -2.93 3.98
CA ARG A 93 14.07 -4.05 3.03
C ARG A 93 12.80 -4.01 2.19
N LYS A 94 12.85 -4.57 0.97
CA LYS A 94 11.66 -4.70 0.12
C LYS A 94 10.69 -5.72 0.71
N LEU A 95 9.39 -5.50 0.52
CA LEU A 95 8.36 -6.45 0.92
C LEU A 95 8.57 -7.83 0.27
N SER A 96 8.88 -7.87 -1.04
CA SER A 96 9.10 -9.12 -1.77
C SER A 96 10.29 -9.93 -1.25
N ASP A 97 11.36 -9.28 -0.80
CA ASP A 97 12.49 -9.96 -0.16
C ASP A 97 12.08 -10.57 1.19
N LEU A 98 11.35 -9.80 2.01
CA LEU A 98 10.85 -10.27 3.31
C LEU A 98 9.86 -11.43 3.15
N ALA A 99 8.91 -11.33 2.20
CA ALA A 99 7.94 -12.39 1.91
C ALA A 99 8.64 -13.68 1.45
N ARG A 100 9.65 -13.57 0.60
CA ARG A 100 10.42 -14.73 0.14
C ARG A 100 11.18 -15.40 1.27
N GLU A 101 11.87 -14.63 2.11
CA GLU A 101 12.76 -15.16 3.13
C GLU A 101 12.05 -15.66 4.38
N LEU A 102 10.99 -14.97 4.81
CA LEU A 102 10.27 -15.31 6.03
C LEU A 102 9.08 -16.24 5.78
N LEU A 103 8.44 -16.13 4.62
CA LEU A 103 7.21 -16.86 4.30
C LEU A 103 7.38 -17.87 3.15
N GLY A 104 8.53 -17.86 2.45
CA GLY A 104 8.74 -18.70 1.26
C GLY A 104 7.91 -18.27 0.05
N MET A 105 7.31 -17.08 0.07
CA MET A 105 6.38 -16.60 -0.96
C MET A 105 7.07 -15.71 -1.99
N ARG A 106 6.73 -15.88 -3.27
CA ARG A 106 7.22 -15.02 -4.37
C ARG A 106 6.10 -14.11 -4.85
N ILE A 107 6.00 -12.93 -4.24
CA ILE A 107 5.06 -11.87 -4.62
C ILE A 107 5.70 -10.91 -5.63
N GLN A 108 4.92 -9.99 -6.20
CA GLN A 108 5.40 -8.90 -7.06
C GLN A 108 6.26 -9.37 -8.27
N GLN A 109 5.92 -10.52 -8.85
CA GLN A 109 6.64 -11.07 -10.03
C GLN A 109 6.24 -10.38 -11.35
N GLY A 110 5.29 -9.44 -11.31
CA GLY A 110 4.78 -8.69 -12.45
C GLY A 110 4.01 -7.47 -11.96
N GLU A 111 2.76 -7.33 -12.40
CA GLU A 111 1.85 -6.31 -11.86
C GLU A 111 1.62 -6.57 -10.36
N HIS A 112 1.69 -5.52 -9.55
CA HIS A 112 1.44 -5.59 -8.11
C HIS A 112 -0.05 -5.75 -7.85
N SER A 113 -0.40 -6.59 -6.89
CA SER A 113 -1.77 -6.76 -6.42
C SER A 113 -1.89 -6.16 -5.02
N PRO A 114 -2.71 -5.12 -4.81
CA PRO A 114 -2.97 -4.57 -3.48
C PRO A 114 -3.54 -5.61 -2.50
N LEU A 115 -4.19 -6.65 -3.00
CA LEU A 115 -4.71 -7.75 -2.18
C LEU A 115 -3.61 -8.71 -1.73
N GLU A 116 -2.57 -8.91 -2.54
CA GLU A 116 -1.41 -9.75 -2.18
C GLU A 116 -0.41 -9.00 -1.30
N ASP A 117 -0.25 -7.69 -1.54
CA ASP A 117 0.75 -6.85 -0.87
C ASP A 117 0.32 -6.37 0.54
N ALA A 118 -0.99 -6.38 0.85
CA ALA A 118 -1.55 -5.88 2.11
C ALA A 118 -1.54 -6.93 3.24
#